data_AF-A0A5J4SXH4-F1
#
_entry.id   AF-A0A5J4SXH4-F1
#
_cell.length_a   1.000
_cell.length_b   1.000
_cell.length_c   1.000
_cell.angle_alpha   90.00
_cell.angle_beta   90.00
_cell.angle_gamma   90.00
#
_symmetry.space_group_name_H-M   'P 1'
#
loop_
_entity.id
_entity.type
_entity.pdbx_description
1 polymer ?
#
loop_
_entity_poly.entity_id
_entity_poly.type
_entity_poly.pdbx_seq_one_letter_code
_entity_poly.pdbx_strand_id
1 'polypeptide(L)'
;MADYTYPLTIDSKEEEVMREAAKQVNLKLNMYRDTFPTLPLERIMTMVAYDFSLKNIRQEKRHDTEPYTEKIEELTKMLEDYFKEE
;
A
#
# COMPACT_ATOMS: atom_id res chain seq x y z
N MET A 1 7.50 -15.56 9.85
CA MET A 1 6.34 -15.56 8.94
C MET A 1 5.88 -17.01 8.77
N ALA A 2 4.63 -17.33 9.10
CA ALA A 2 4.05 -18.64 8.77
C ALA A 2 4.93 -19.85 9.17
N ASP A 3 5.17 -20.02 10.47
CA ASP A 3 6.01 -21.09 11.04
C ASP A 3 7.53 -21.03 10.70
N TYR A 4 7.96 -20.11 9.83
CA TYR A 4 9.37 -19.89 9.50
C TYR A 4 9.91 -18.60 10.11
N THR A 5 11.08 -18.68 10.76
CA THR A 5 11.82 -17.52 11.27
C THR A 5 12.95 -17.20 10.31
N TYR A 6 12.87 -16.05 9.64
CA TYR A 6 13.93 -15.56 8.75
C TYR A 6 14.71 -14.47 9.49
N PRO A 7 15.99 -14.71 9.83
CA PRO A 7 16.83 -13.65 10.38
C PRO A 7 17.10 -12.62 9.28
N LEU A 8 16.69 -11.37 9.53
CA LEU A 8 16.93 -10.24 8.64
C LEU A 8 17.72 -9.18 9.41
N THR A 9 18.79 -8.67 8.80
CA THR A 9 19.49 -7.48 9.32
C THR A 9 18.73 -6.25 8.83
N ILE A 10 18.20 -5.47 9.77
CA ILE A 10 17.33 -4.31 9.50
C ILE A 10 17.92 -3.06 10.15
N ASP A 11 17.72 -1.91 9.51
CA ASP A 11 17.99 -0.62 10.13
C ASP A 11 16.98 -0.39 11.26
N SER A 12 17.45 0.04 12.43
CA SER A 12 16.60 0.32 13.59
C SER A 12 15.48 1.32 13.28
N LYS A 13 15.67 2.22 12.31
CA LYS A 13 14.63 3.18 11.88
C LYS A 13 13.47 2.53 11.13
N GLU A 14 13.74 1.43 10.44
CA GLU A 14 12.74 0.71 9.63
C GLU A 14 12.17 -0.51 10.37
N GLU A 15 12.76 -0.91 11.49
CA GLU A 15 12.39 -2.13 12.20
C GLU A 15 10.92 -2.17 12.59
N GLU A 16 10.36 -1.07 13.12
CA GLU A 16 8.95 -1.02 13.50
C GLU A 16 8.02 -1.22 12.29
N VAL A 17 8.31 -0.54 11.17
CA VAL A 17 7.53 -0.65 9.93
C VAL A 17 7.64 -2.07 9.36
N MET A 18 8.84 -2.66 9.36
CA MET A 18 9.08 -4.02 8.90
C MET A 18 8.35 -5.05 9.79
N ARG A 19 8.33 -4.83 11.11
CA ARG A 19 7.62 -5.67 12.08
C ARG A 19 6.12 -5.62 11.84
N GLU A 20 5.57 -4.42 11.61
CA GLU A 20 4.16 -4.25 11.28
C GLU A 20 3.79 -4.91 9.95
N ALA A 21 4.63 -4.76 8.92
CA ALA A 21 4.43 -5.44 7.64
C ALA A 21 4.40 -6.97 7.80
N ALA A 22 5.34 -7.53 8.57
CA ALA A 22 5.36 -8.96 8.88
C ALA A 22 4.10 -9.42 9.62
N LYS A 23 3.62 -8.62 10.58
CA LYS A 23 2.36 -8.89 11.30
C LYS A 23 1.16 -8.88 10.37
N GLN A 24 1.08 -7.92 9.45
CA GLN A 24 0.00 -7.85 8.45
C GLN A 24 -0.02 -9.09 7.55
N VAL A 25 1.14 -9.53 7.06
CA VAL A 25 1.26 -10.76 6.25
C VAL A 25 0.77 -11.97 7.04
N ASN A 26 1.21 -12.12 8.29
CA ASN A 26 0.84 -13.25 9.13
C ASN A 26 -0.67 -13.30 9.42
N LEU A 27 -1.26 -12.14 9.72
CA LEU A 27 -2.71 -12.03 9.93
C LEU A 27 -3.48 -12.47 8.68
N LYS A 28 -3.10 -11.94 7.52
CA LYS A 28 -3.78 -12.23 6.25
C LYS A 28 -3.66 -13.72 5.89
N LEU A 29 -2.47 -14.28 6.05
CA LEU A 29 -2.22 -15.69 5.78
C LEU A 29 -3.07 -16.59 6.67
N ASN A 30 -3.17 -16.29 7.97
CA ASN A 30 -4.01 -17.06 8.89
C ASN A 30 -5.48 -16.98 8.49
N MET A 31 -5.99 -15.80 8.13
CA MET A 31 -7.36 -15.65 7.64
C MET A 31 -7.63 -16.53 6.41
N TYR A 32 -6.71 -16.58 5.43
CA TYR A 32 -6.89 -17.43 4.26
C TYR A 32 -6.70 -18.92 4.57
N ARG A 33 -5.82 -19.29 5.51
CA ARG A 33 -5.71 -20.67 6.02
C ARG A 33 -7.03 -21.15 6.64
N ASP A 34 -7.66 -20.31 7.45
CA ASP A 34 -8.95 -20.63 8.09
C ASP A 34 -10.09 -20.69 7.06
N THR A 35 -10.07 -19.82 6.05
CA THR A 35 -11.11 -19.77 5.02
C THR A 35 -10.99 -20.91 4.00
N PHE A 36 -9.76 -21.31 3.67
CA PHE A 36 -9.46 -22.31 2.64
C PHE A 36 -8.52 -23.41 3.16
N PRO A 37 -8.96 -24.23 4.13
CA PRO A 37 -8.09 -25.19 4.83
C PRO A 37 -7.56 -26.31 3.93
N THR A 38 -8.23 -26.57 2.80
CA THR A 38 -7.84 -27.61 1.84
C THR A 38 -6.80 -27.14 0.82
N LEU A 39 -6.54 -25.83 0.74
CA LEU A 39 -5.56 -25.31 -0.21
C LEU A 39 -4.13 -25.47 0.32
N PRO A 40 -3.18 -25.80 -0.56
CA PRO A 40 -1.78 -25.86 -0.17
C PRO A 40 -1.25 -24.46 0.14
N LEU A 41 -0.22 -24.39 0.99
CA LEU A 41 0.31 -23.13 1.50
C LEU A 41 0.77 -22.18 0.39
N GLU A 42 1.32 -22.71 -0.69
CA GLU A 42 1.80 -21.96 -1.86
C GLU A 42 0.66 -21.19 -2.54
N ARG A 43 -0.53 -21.82 -2.64
CA ARG A 43 -1.73 -21.17 -3.20
C ARG A 43 -2.21 -20.06 -2.27
N ILE A 44 -2.22 -20.32 -0.97
CA ILE A 44 -2.61 -19.34 0.05
C ILE A 44 -1.65 -18.14 0.05
N MET A 45 -0.33 -18.38 0.00
CA MET A 45 0.68 -17.31 -0.11
C MET A 45 0.49 -16.49 -1.39
N THR A 46 0.17 -17.14 -2.51
CA THR A 46 -0.12 -16.46 -3.78
C THR A 46 -1.34 -15.54 -3.66
N MET A 47 -2.40 -15.99 -2.99
CA MET A 47 -3.60 -15.18 -2.74
C MET A 47 -3.30 -13.96 -1.86
N VAL A 48 -2.50 -14.16 -0.81
CA VAL A 48 -2.05 -13.07 0.06
C VAL A 48 -1.23 -12.05 -0.73
N ALA A 49 -0.26 -12.50 -1.53
CA ALA A 49 0.57 -11.62 -2.36
C ALA A 49 -0.29 -10.82 -3.35
N TYR A 50 -1.23 -11.48 -4.03
CA TYR A 50 -2.16 -10.82 -4.95
C TYR A 50 -2.98 -9.72 -4.27
N ASP A 51 -3.53 -9.99 -3.08
CA ASP A 51 -4.34 -9.00 -2.36
C ASP A 51 -3.50 -7.81 -1.86
N PHE A 52 -2.26 -8.05 -1.44
CA PHE A 52 -1.33 -6.96 -1.14
C PHE A 52 -0.99 -6.13 -2.37
N SER A 53 -0.71 -6.74 -3.53
CA SER A 53 -0.48 -6.01 -4.78
C SER A 53 -1.71 -5.19 -5.19
N LEU A 54 -2.91 -5.75 -5.07
CA LEU A 54 -4.16 -5.06 -5.37
C LEU A 54 -4.38 -3.86 -4.43
N LYS A 55 -4.11 -4.03 -3.14
CA LYS A 55 -4.18 -2.94 -2.16
C LYS A 55 -3.17 -1.84 -2.49
N ASN A 56 -1.94 -2.21 -2.87
CA ASN A 56 -0.90 -1.26 -3.25
C ASN A 56 -1.34 -0.41 -4.47
N ILE A 57 -1.81 -1.05 -5.54
CA ILE A 57 -2.31 -0.34 -6.73
C ILE A 57 -3.46 0.61 -6.39
N ARG A 58 -4.38 0.18 -5.51
CA ARG A 58 -5.50 1.03 -5.05
C ARG A 58 -5.04 2.20 -4.20
N GLN A 59 -3.98 2.03 -3.41
CA GLN A 59 -3.40 3.11 -2.60
C GLN A 59 -2.67 4.10 -3.49
N GLU A 60 -1.86 3.64 -4.45
CA GLU A 60 -1.20 4.50 -5.44
C GLU A 60 -2.22 5.38 -6.18
N LYS A 61 -3.33 4.81 -6.63
CA LYS A 61 -4.42 5.57 -7.27
C LYS A 61 -5.10 6.61 -6.37
N ARG A 62 -5.09 6.44 -5.04
CA ARG A 62 -5.64 7.43 -4.10
C ARG A 62 -4.68 8.57 -3.82
N HIS A 63 -3.38 8.33 -4.00
CA HIS A 63 -2.33 9.33 -3.90
C HIS A 63 -2.05 10.03 -5.23
N ASP A 64 -2.95 9.88 -6.20
CA ASP A 64 -2.95 10.71 -7.40
C ASP A 64 -3.28 12.16 -7.01
N THR A 65 -2.23 12.97 -6.85
CA THR A 65 -2.34 14.39 -6.52
C THR A 65 -2.46 15.28 -7.75
N GLU A 66 -2.34 14.70 -8.95
CA GLU A 66 -2.44 15.39 -10.24
C GLU A 66 -3.72 16.25 -10.35
N PRO A 67 -4.91 15.78 -9.92
CA PRO A 67 -6.13 16.57 -9.97
C PRO A 67 -6.09 17.81 -9.07
N TYR A 68 -5.38 17.72 -7.93
CA TYR A 68 -5.24 18.86 -7.02
C TYR A 68 -4.25 19.89 -7.58
N THR A 69 -3.14 19.44 -8.18
CA THR A 69 -2.18 20.33 -8.83
C THR A 69 -2.78 21.06 -10.02
N GLU A 70 -3.53 20.35 -10.89
CA GLU A 70 -4.23 20.97 -12.01
C GLU A 70 -5.20 22.05 -11.53
N LYS A 71 -5.96 21.78 -10.46
CA LYS A 71 -6.94 22.75 -9.96
C LYS A 71 -6.29 23.97 -9.33
N ILE A 72 -5.14 23.81 -8.68
CA ILE A 72 -4.34 24.92 -8.13
C ILE A 72 -3.78 25.78 -9.27
N GLU A 73 -3.27 25.18 -10.35
CA GLU A 73 -2.77 25.91 -11.51
C GLU A 73 -3.87 26.70 -12.23
N GLU A 74 -5.06 26.10 -12.39
CA GLU A 74 -6.24 26.77 -12.95
C GLU A 74 -6.63 27.99 -12.11
N LEU A 75 -6.71 27.83 -10.78
CA LEU A 75 -7.01 28.93 -9.87
C LEU A 75 -5.95 30.04 -9.92
N THR A 76 -4.67 29.66 -10.02
CA THR A 76 -3.56 30.60 -10.11
C THR A 76 -3.64 31.41 -11.40
N LYS A 77 -3.93 30.76 -12.55
CA LYS A 77 -4.16 31.47 -13.82
C LYS A 77 -5.33 32.44 -13.74
N MET A 78 -6.47 32.02 -13.19
CA MET A 78 -7.63 32.90 -13.04
C MET A 78 -7.31 34.17 -12.22
N LEU A 79 -6.53 34.02 -11.15
CA LEU A 79 -6.06 35.15 -10.34
C LEU A 79 -5.09 36.05 -11.13
N GLU A 80 -4.12 35.47 -11.83
CA GLU A 80 -3.17 36.24 -12.64
C GLU A 80 -3.84 37.01 -13.77
N ASP A 81 -4.86 36.42 -14.41
CA ASP A 81 -5.61 37.08 -15.46
C ASP A 81 -6.46 38.22 -14.90
N TYR A 82 -7.12 38.01 -13.75
CA TYR A 82 -7.87 39.07 -13.05
C TYR A 82 -6.97 40.27 -12.70
N PHE A 83 -5.77 40.03 -12.18
CA PHE A 83 -4.83 41.11 -11.81
C PHE A 83 -4.17 41.81 -13.02
N LYS A 84 -4.25 41.25 -14.23
CA LYS A 84 -3.76 41.91 -15.47
C LYS A 84 -4.82 42.78 -16.15
N GLU A 85 -6.09 42.54 -15.87
CA GLU A 85 -7.21 43.32 -16.40
C GLU A 85 -7.50 44.60 -15.59
N GLU A 86 -6.81 44.80 -14.45
CA GLU A 86 -6.82 46.01 -13.60
C GLU A 86 -5.60 46.92 -13.87
#